data_AF-A0A7K0P1X9-F1
#
_entry.id   AF-A0A7K0P1X9-F1
#
_cell.length_a   1.000
_cell.length_b   1.000
_cell.length_c   1.000
_cell.angle_alpha   90.00
_cell.angle_beta   90.00
_cell.angle_gamma   90.00
#
_symmetry.space_group_name_H-M   'P 1'
#
loop_
_entity.id
_entity.type
_entity.pdbx_description
1 polymer ?
#
loop_
_entity_poly.entity_id
_entity_poly.type
_entity_poly.pdbx_seq_one_letter_code
_entity_poly.pdbx_strand_id
1 'polypeptide(L)' 'MALTIGIVGLPNVGKSTLFNALTKNNVLAANYPFATIEPNTGVVGVPDPRLSVLAGIFGSQKLLPATVMFVDIAGIVKG' A
#
# COMPACT_ATOMS: atom_id res chain seq x y z
N MET A 1 -8.46 7.93 -9.14
CA MET A 1 -7.25 7.08 -9.27
C MET A 1 -6.48 7.19 -7.98
N ALA A 2 -6.18 6.08 -7.31
CA ALA A 2 -5.27 6.08 -6.16
C ALA A 2 -3.84 6.23 -6.67
N LEU A 3 -3.01 7.01 -5.97
CA LEU A 3 -1.58 7.10 -6.26
C LEU A 3 -0.94 5.73 -5.94
N THR A 4 -0.24 5.16 -6.93
CA THR A 4 0.48 3.90 -6.80
C THR A 4 1.96 4.17 -6.59
N ILE A 5 2.55 3.53 -5.56
CA ILE A 5 3.96 3.62 -5.22
C ILE A 5 4.60 2.23 -5.37
N GLY A 6 5.59 2.11 -6.25
CA GLY A 6 6.38 0.89 -6.42
C GLY A 6 7.59 0.87 -5.47
N ILE A 7 7.76 -0.22 -4.74
CA ILE A 7 8.96 -0.49 -3.95
C ILE A 7 9.94 -1.26 -4.84
N VAL A 8 11.08 -0.66 -5.13
CA VAL A 8 12.13 -1.21 -6.01
C VAL A 8 13.45 -1.36 -5.27
N GLY A 9 14.29 -2.30 -5.70
CA GLY A 9 15.59 -2.55 -5.10
C GLY A 9 16.11 -3.95 -5.39
N LEU A 10 17.39 -4.16 -5.11
CA LEU A 10 18.09 -5.43 -5.34
C LEU A 10 17.44 -6.60 -4.56
N PRO A 11 17.76 -7.85 -4.92
CA PRO A 11 17.40 -9.01 -4.10
C PRO A 11 17.89 -8.85 -2.65
N ASN A 12 17.09 -9.32 -1.69
CA ASN A 12 17.44 -9.42 -0.26
C ASN A 12 17.73 -8.10 0.50
N VAL A 13 17.40 -6.93 -0.05
CA VAL A 13 17.57 -5.63 0.65
C VAL A 13 16.44 -5.28 1.64
N GLY A 14 15.54 -6.22 1.92
CA GLY A 14 14.41 -6.00 2.85
C GLY A 14 13.15 -5.37 2.23
N LYS A 15 12.98 -5.40 0.89
CA LYS A 15 11.78 -4.85 0.23
C LYS A 15 10.47 -5.43 0.79
N SER A 16 10.38 -6.76 0.84
CA SER A 16 9.18 -7.44 1.32
C SER A 16 8.96 -7.20 2.83
N THR A 17 10.04 -7.02 3.60
CA THR A 17 9.94 -6.60 5.01
C THR A 17 9.32 -5.20 5.14
N LEU A 18 9.75 -4.23 4.34
CA LEU A 18 9.17 -2.89 4.32
C LEU A 18 7.71 -2.91 3.85
N PHE A 19 7.41 -3.66 2.78
CA PHE A 19 6.05 -3.82 2.28
C PHE A 19 5.10 -4.38 3.36
N ASN A 20 5.52 -5.44 4.05
CA ASN A 20 4.74 -6.04 5.13
C ASN A 20 4.54 -5.07 6.31
N ALA A 21 5.57 -4.28 6.64
CA ALA A 21 5.47 -3.27 7.70
C ALA A 21 4.47 -2.16 7.35
N LEU A 22 4.49 -1.67 6.11
CA LEU A 22 3.58 -0.62 5.63
C LEU A 22 2.13 -1.13 5.56
N THR A 23 1.93 -2.36 5.11
CA THR A 23 0.60 -2.93 4.91
C THR A 23 0.01 -3.53 6.18
N LYS A 24 0.81 -3.75 7.23
CA LYS A 24 0.43 -4.52 8.43
C LYS A 24 -0.18 -5.89 8.06
N ASN A 25 0.27 -6.49 6.95
CA ASN A 25 -0.30 -7.69 6.31
C ASN A 25 -1.75 -7.58 5.81
N ASN A 26 -2.32 -6.37 5.71
CA ASN A 26 -3.67 -6.15 5.18
C ASN A 26 -3.63 -6.02 3.64
N VAL A 27 -3.28 -7.13 2.99
CA VAL A 27 -3.05 -7.23 1.54
C VAL A 27 -4.39 -7.44 0.85
N LEU A 28 -4.86 -6.42 0.12
CA LEU A 28 -5.92 -6.60 -0.87
C LEU A 28 -5.24 -6.98 -2.18
N ALA A 29 -5.19 -8.28 -2.49
CA ALA A 29 -4.60 -8.76 -3.74
C ALA A 29 -5.42 -8.23 -4.93
N ALA A 30 -4.77 -7.46 -5.81
CA ALA A 30 -5.29 -7.11 -7.12
C ALA A 30 -4.56 -7.92 -8.20
N ASN A 31 -5.30 -8.71 -8.99
CA ASN A 31 -4.74 -9.53 -10.05
C ASN A 31 -4.32 -8.63 -11.23
N TYR A 32 -3.05 -8.72 -11.66
CA TYR A 32 -2.55 -8.04 -12.85
C TYR A 32 -2.26 -9.05 -13.96
N PRO A 33 -2.95 -8.98 -15.12
CA PRO A 33 -2.61 -9.82 -16.26
C PRO A 33 -1.22 -9.45 -16.77
N PHE A 34 -0.47 -10.43 -17.28
CA PHE A 34 0.86 -10.31 -17.93
C PHE A 34 2.14 -10.39 -17.07
N ALA A 35 2.06 -10.57 -15.75
CA ALA A 35 3.23 -10.90 -14.93
C ALA A 35 3.32 -12.41 -14.67
N THR A 36 4.49 -13.04 -14.87
CA THR A 36 4.71 -14.46 -14.52
C THR A 36 4.69 -14.71 -13.01
N ILE A 37 4.74 -13.64 -12.21
CA ILE A 37 4.58 -13.60 -10.76
C ILE A 37 3.71 -12.37 -10.44
N GLU A 38 2.57 -12.57 -9.77
CA GLU A 38 1.72 -11.46 -9.32
C GLU A 38 2.48 -10.60 -8.28
N PRO A 39 2.59 -9.26 -8.48
CA PRO A 39 3.24 -8.42 -7.50
C PRO A 39 2.38 -8.30 -6.25
N ASN A 40 3.01 -8.30 -5.07
CA ASN A 40 2.27 -8.06 -3.82
C ASN A 40 1.76 -6.62 -3.83
N THR A 41 0.45 -6.43 -3.68
CA THR A 41 -0.21 -5.12 -3.66
C THR A 41 -0.93 -4.89 -2.34
N GLY A 42 -0.84 -3.68 -1.80
CA GLY A 42 -1.42 -3.35 -0.50
C GLY A 42 -1.92 -1.92 -0.43
N VAL A 43 -3.08 -1.73 0.19
CA VAL A 43 -3.71 -0.41 0.34
C VAL A 43 -3.56 0.06 1.78
N VAL A 44 -2.99 1.24 1.97
CA VAL A 44 -2.73 1.81 3.29
C VAL A 44 -3.48 3.14 3.41
N GLY A 45 -4.22 3.30 4.51
CA GLY A 45 -4.88 4.56 4.85
C GLY A 45 -3.86 5.61 5.28
N VAL A 46 -3.96 6.81 4.73
CA VAL A 46 -3.11 7.95 5.10
C VAL A 46 -3.53 8.43 6.49
N PRO A 47 -2.63 8.45 7.49
CA PRO A 47 -2.94 9.00 8.81
C PRO A 47 -3.26 10.50 8.69
N ASP A 48 -4.46 10.88 9.08
CA ASP A 48 -4.89 12.28 9.08
C ASP A 48 -5.67 12.61 10.37
N PRO A 49 -5.08 13.34 11.34
CA PRO A 49 -5.76 13.69 12.57
C PRO A 49 -6.97 14.62 12.33
N ARG A 50 -7.01 15.34 11.20
CA ARG A 50 -8.11 16.26 10.87
C ARG A 50 -9.42 15.52 10.65
N LEU A 51 -9.37 14.28 10.14
CA LEU A 51 -10.56 13.46 9.94
C LEU A 51 -11.29 13.18 11.26
N SER A 52 -10.55 12.93 12.33
CA SER A 52 -11.14 12.69 13.65
C SER A 52 -11.79 13.96 14.22
N VAL A 53 -11.16 15.12 14.02
CA VAL A 53 -11.72 16.42 14.43
C VAL A 53 -13.03 16.69 13.69
N LEU A 54 -13.05 16.54 12.36
CA LEU A 54 -14.24 16.75 11.55
C LEU A 54 -15.36 15.77 11.92
N ALA A 55 -15.04 14.51 12.18
CA ALA A 55 -16.02 13.54 12.63
C ALA A 55 -16.66 13.90 13.97
N GLY A 56 -15.87 14.46 14.91
CA GLY A 56 -16.37 14.97 16.18
C GLY A 56 -17.29 16.19 16.02
N ILE A 57 -16.98 17.10 15.07
CA ILE A 57 -17.81 18.28 14.79
C ILE A 57 -19.15 17.90 14.14
N PHE A 58 -19.12 16.96 13.19
CA PHE A 58 -20.28 16.64 12.35
C PHE A 58 -21.01 15.34 12.72
N GLY A 59 -20.56 14.62 13.76
CA GLY A 59 -21.16 13.35 14.19
C GLY A 59 -21.06 12.24 13.13
N SER A 60 -19.93 12.15 12.42
CA SER A 60 -19.76 11.16 11.35
C SER A 60 -19.77 9.72 11.88
N GLN A 61 -20.55 8.84 11.25
CA GLN A 61 -20.66 7.42 11.65
C GLN A 61 -19.39 6.59 11.35
N LYS A 62 -18.55 7.05 10.42
CA LYS A 62 -17.33 6.37 10.01
C LYS A 62 -16.26 7.36 9.55
N LEU A 63 -14.99 6.97 9.74
CA LEU A 63 -13.84 7.66 9.17
C LEU A 63 -13.39 6.95 7.90
N LEU A 64 -13.29 7.69 6.80
CA LEU A 64 -12.79 7.17 5.52
C LEU A 64 -11.49 7.92 5.17
N PRO A 65 -10.31 7.35 5.46
CA PRO A 65 -9.05 7.98 5.11
C PRO A 65 -8.83 7.95 3.59
N ALA A 66 -8.04 8.90 3.09
CA ALA A 66 -7.41 8.78 1.78
C ALA A 66 -6.51 7.54 1.76
N THR A 67 -6.31 6.95 0.58
CA THR A 67 -5.57 5.70 0.43
C THR A 67 -4.37 5.86 -0.51
N VAL A 68 -3.31 5.12 -0.21
CA VAL A 68 -2.14 4.95 -1.07
C VAL A 68 -1.97 3.45 -1.36
N MET A 69 -1.69 3.12 -2.61
CA MET A 69 -1.43 1.74 -3.02
C MET A 69 0.07 1.51 -3.12
N PHE A 70 0.58 0.51 -2.42
CA PHE A 70 1.96 0.04 -2.52
C PHE A 70 2.02 -1.23 -3.36
N VAL A 71 3.08 -1.35 -4.16
CA VAL A 71 3.39 -2.52 -4.99
C VAL A 71 4.81 -2.97 -4.68
N ASP A 72 5.01 -4.21 -4.22
CA ASP A 72 6.34 -4.83 -4.12
C ASP A 72 6.73 -5.36 -5.50
N ILE A 73 7.70 -4.70 -6.13
CA ILE A 73 8.17 -5.07 -7.47
C ILE A 73 9.27 -6.11 -7.32
N ALA A 74 9.16 -7.19 -8.09
CA ALA A 74 10.18 -8.23 -8.15
C ALA A 74 11.58 -7.62 -8.36
N GLY A 75 12.59 -8.18 -7.68
CA GLY A 75 13.94 -7.65 -7.70
C GLY A 75 14.47 -7.50 -9.13
N ILE A 76 14.95 -6.32 -9.47
CA ILE A 76 15.59 -6.06 -10.76
C ILE A 76 16.99 -6.71 -10.69
N VAL A 77 17.12 -7.89 -11.27
CA VAL A 77 18.42 -8.51 -11.53
C VAL A 77 18.95 -7.93 -12.83
N LYS A 78 20.17 -7.39 -12.83
CA LYS A 78 20.89 -7.14 -14.08
C LYS A 78 21.07 -8.49 -14.77
N GLY A 79 20.53 -8.63 -15.98
CA GLY A 79 21.06 -9.57 -16.96
C GLY A 79 22.45 -9.14 -17.38
#